data_AF-A0A7C6P221-F1
#
_entry.id   AF-A0A7C6P221-F1
#
_cell.length_a   1.000
_cell.length_b   1.000
_cell.length_c   1.000
_cell.angle_alpha   90.00
_cell.angle_beta   90.00
_cell.angle_gamma   90.00
#
_symmetry.space_group_name_H-M   'P 1'
#
loop_
_entity.id
_entity.type
_entity.pdbx_description
1 polymer ?
#
loop_
_entity_poly.entity_id
_entity_poly.type
_entity_poly.pdbx_seq_one_letter_code
_entity_poly.pdbx_strand_id
1 'polypeptide(L)'
;MNVNKTKKLAVLSLVLLGVAVVLGIVFFVMFTADMVAFAQTYGPDATPESVDVLFELFSTGTLVTLGLLSLLGVVDVVITIMLAVQTSKFESKVPMIFLLVGLAVGVLKIVGVVMTLVQCNKQLKAGK
;
A
#
# COMPACT_ATOMS: atom_id res chain seq x y z
N MET A 1 -6.11 24.72 -8.27
CA MET A 1 -5.67 23.31 -8.11
C MET A 1 -5.77 22.66 -9.48
N ASN A 2 -4.82 21.81 -9.91
CA ASN A 2 -4.94 21.15 -11.21
C ASN A 2 -5.75 19.86 -11.05
N VAL A 3 -7.08 19.96 -11.23
CA VAL A 3 -8.04 18.86 -11.01
C VAL A 3 -7.69 17.61 -11.82
N ASN A 4 -7.22 17.79 -13.06
CA ASN A 4 -6.78 16.68 -13.91
C ASN A 4 -5.56 15.95 -13.33
N LYS A 5 -4.58 16.68 -12.80
CA LYS A 5 -3.41 16.08 -12.12
C LYS A 5 -3.83 15.36 -10.83
N THR A 6 -4.71 15.95 -10.02
CA THR A 6 -5.23 15.33 -8.79
C THR A 6 -5.98 14.03 -9.09
N LYS A 7 -6.85 14.04 -10.11
CA LYS A 7 -7.60 12.85 -10.55
C LYS A 7 -6.66 11.74 -11.02
N LYS A 8 -5.65 12.06 -11.84
CA LYS A 8 -4.65 11.06 -12.27
C LYS A 8 -3.90 10.44 -11.10
N LEU A 9 -3.49 11.24 -10.11
CA LEU A 9 -2.83 10.74 -8.90
C LEU A 9 -3.74 9.86 -8.06
N ALA A 10 -5.03 10.21 -7.94
CA ALA A 10 -5.99 9.41 -7.20
C ALA A 10 -6.24 8.05 -7.87
N VAL A 11 -6.35 8.02 -9.21
CA VAL A 11 -6.41 6.77 -9.98
C VAL A 11 -5.12 5.96 -9.82
N LEU A 12 -3.95 6.60 -9.92
CA LEU A 12 -2.67 5.92 -9.73
C LEU A 12 -2.57 5.29 -8.34
N SER A 13 -3.04 5.98 -7.30
CA SER A 13 -3.08 5.43 -5.93
C SER A 13 -3.97 4.19 -5.83
N LEU A 14 -5.12 4.15 -6.52
CA LEU A 14 -5.98 2.96 -6.56
C LEU A 14 -5.31 1.80 -7.31
N VAL A 15 -4.63 2.09 -8.42
CA VAL A 15 -3.89 1.06 -9.17
C VAL A 15 -2.77 0.47 -8.32
N LEU A 16 -1.98 1.33 -7.66
CA LEU A 16 -0.91 0.88 -6.77
C LEU A 16 -1.43 0.05 -5.60
N LEU A 17 -2.58 0.42 -5.04
CA LEU A 17 -3.24 -0.39 -4.01
C LEU A 17 -3.60 -1.78 -4.55
N GLY A 18 -4.18 -1.87 -5.75
CA GLY A 18 -4.49 -3.15 -6.39
C GLY A 18 -3.25 -4.01 -6.61
N VAL A 19 -2.17 -3.41 -7.10
CA VAL A 19 -0.87 -4.09 -7.28
C VAL A 19 -0.30 -4.57 -5.94
N ALA A 20 -0.37 -3.75 -4.89
CA ALA A 20 0.10 -4.09 -3.55
C ALA A 20 -0.70 -5.26 -2.95
N VAL A 21 -2.01 -5.32 -3.17
CA VAL A 21 -2.84 -6.47 -2.73
C VAL A 21 -2.41 -7.75 -3.44
N VAL A 22 -2.21 -7.72 -4.76
CA VAL A 22 -1.77 -8.89 -5.53
C VAL A 22 -0.39 -9.36 -5.06
N LEU A 23 0.57 -8.45 -4.90
CA LEU A 23 1.91 -8.79 -4.39
C LEU A 23 1.87 -9.27 -2.94
N GLY A 24 0.97 -8.74 -2.11
CA GLY A 24 0.76 -9.22 -0.75
C GLY A 24 0.27 -10.66 -0.70
N ILE A 25 -0.63 -11.05 -1.61
CA ILE A 25 -1.07 -12.44 -1.76
C ILE A 25 0.10 -13.34 -2.20
N VAL A 26 0.86 -12.91 -3.21
CA VAL A 26 2.04 -13.66 -3.68
C VAL A 26 3.06 -13.84 -2.56
N PHE A 27 3.36 -12.76 -1.83
CA PHE A 27 4.26 -12.80 -0.68
C PHE A 27 3.75 -13.76 0.39
N PHE A 28 2.46 -13.71 0.74
CA PHE A 28 1.88 -14.59 1.74
C PHE A 28 2.01 -16.07 1.36
N VAL A 29 1.76 -16.42 0.09
CA VAL A 29 1.91 -17.80 -0.40
C VAL A 29 3.38 -18.24 -0.35
N MET A 30 4.33 -17.41 -0.79
CA MET A 30 5.75 -17.75 -0.75
C MET A 30 6.28 -17.85 0.69
N PHE A 31 5.92 -16.90 1.54
CA PHE A 31 6.29 -16.88 2.95
C PHE A 31 5.75 -18.12 3.67
N THR A 32 4.48 -18.50 3.45
CA THR A 32 3.92 -19.71 4.06
C THR A 32 4.60 -20.98 3.56
N ALA A 33 4.95 -21.05 2.28
CA ALA A 33 5.74 -22.17 1.74
C ALA A 33 7.13 -22.27 2.40
N ASP A 34 7.84 -21.14 2.52
CA ASP A 34 9.15 -21.07 3.18
C ASP A 34 9.05 -21.46 4.67
N MET A 35 8.00 -21.01 5.36
CA MET A 35 7.75 -21.37 6.76
C MET A 35 7.42 -22.85 6.95
N VAL A 36 6.64 -23.45 6.04
CA VAL A 36 6.38 -24.89 6.08
C VAL A 36 7.65 -25.69 5.81
N ALA A 37 8.48 -25.27 4.85
CA ALA A 37 9.77 -25.91 4.58
C ALA A 37 10.71 -25.82 5.79
N PHE A 38 10.76 -24.65 6.44
CA PHE A 38 11.51 -24.48 7.68
C PHE A 38 11.02 -25.41 8.78
N ALA A 39 9.71 -25.47 9.02
CA ALA A 39 9.11 -26.33 10.04
C ALA A 39 9.34 -27.82 9.77
N GLN A 40 9.38 -28.24 8.50
CA GLN A 40 9.73 -29.63 8.12
C GLN A 40 11.21 -29.94 8.32
N THR A 41 12.08 -28.95 8.15
CA THR A 41 13.54 -29.12 8.24
C THR A 41 14.05 -29.09 9.67
N TYR A 42 13.50 -28.20 10.51
CA TYR A 42 13.99 -27.98 11.88
C TYR A 42 13.02 -28.48 12.96
N GLY A 43 11.73 -28.63 12.64
CA GLY A 43 10.73 -29.31 13.47
C GLY A 43 10.87 -29.08 14.99
N PRO A 44 10.87 -30.15 15.81
CA PRO A 44 10.94 -30.04 17.26
C PRO A 44 12.31 -29.60 17.81
N ASP A 45 13.36 -29.56 16.97
CA ASP A 45 14.72 -29.18 17.35
C ASP A 45 15.01 -27.69 17.08
N ALA A 46 13.98 -26.91 16.74
CA ALA A 46 14.10 -25.47 16.52
C ALA A 46 14.54 -24.76 17.83
N THR A 47 15.81 -24.36 17.89
CA THR A 47 16.36 -23.52 18.96
C THR A 47 16.04 -22.04 18.71
N PRO A 48 16.10 -21.16 19.72
CA PRO A 48 15.96 -19.71 19.51
C PRO A 48 16.94 -19.15 18.45
N GLU A 49 18.14 -19.72 18.35
CA GLU A 49 19.15 -19.35 17.35
C GLU A 49 18.74 -19.74 15.92
N SER A 50 17.89 -20.75 15.73
CA SER A 50 17.36 -21.11 14.40
C SER A 50 16.38 -20.08 13.83
N VAL A 51 15.82 -19.22 14.69
CA VAL A 51 14.95 -18.09 14.28
C VAL A 51 15.77 -16.93 13.71
N ASP A 52 17.04 -16.78 14.11
CA ASP A 52 17.93 -15.77 13.54
C ASP A 52 18.32 -16.12 12.09
N VAL A 53 18.33 -17.40 11.73
CA VAL A 53 18.61 -17.91 10.37
C VAL A 53 17.36 -17.88 9.46
N LEU A 54 16.19 -17.59 10.01
CA LEU A 54 14.90 -17.65 9.32
C LEU A 54 14.84 -16.71 8.10
N PHE A 55 15.54 -15.57 8.17
CA PHE A 55 15.71 -14.65 7.04
C PHE A 55 16.65 -15.19 5.94
N GLU A 56 17.65 -15.99 6.31
CA GLU A 56 18.55 -16.66 5.36
C GLU A 56 17.86 -17.84 4.65
N LEU A 57 16.84 -18.42 5.29
CA LEU A 57 16.00 -19.48 4.75
C LEU A 57 14.87 -18.98 3.85
N PHE A 58 14.61 -17.68 3.78
CA PHE A 58 13.67 -17.18 2.79
C PHE A 58 14.20 -17.41 1.39
N SER A 59 13.32 -17.92 0.53
CA SER A 59 13.64 -18.05 -0.88
C SER A 59 13.95 -16.67 -1.48
N THR A 60 14.80 -16.65 -2.52
CA THR A 60 15.08 -15.42 -3.27
C THR A 60 13.79 -14.76 -3.77
N GLY A 61 12.76 -15.56 -4.09
CA GLY A 61 11.43 -15.06 -4.48
C GLY A 61 10.74 -14.27 -3.36
N THR A 62 10.76 -14.78 -2.13
CA THR A 62 10.20 -14.10 -0.96
C THR A 62 10.92 -12.78 -0.68
N LEU A 63 12.26 -12.77 -0.72
CA LEU A 63 13.06 -11.56 -0.50
C LEU A 63 12.83 -10.50 -1.57
N VAL A 64 12.77 -10.89 -2.86
CA VAL A 64 12.47 -9.97 -3.96
C VAL A 64 11.06 -9.39 -3.83
N THR A 65 10.08 -10.23 -3.49
CA THR A 65 8.69 -9.78 -3.30
C THR A 65 8.56 -8.83 -2.12
N LEU A 66 9.26 -9.10 -1.02
CA LEU A 66 9.34 -8.21 0.14
C LEU A 66 9.98 -6.85 -0.22
N GLY A 67 11.05 -6.87 -1.01
CA GLY A 67 11.69 -5.65 -1.52
C GLY A 67 10.76 -4.82 -2.40
N LEU A 68 10.01 -5.46 -3.30
CA LEU A 68 9.00 -4.81 -4.14
C LEU A 68 7.85 -4.20 -3.32
N LEU A 69 7.36 -4.93 -2.31
CA LEU A 69 6.33 -4.42 -1.40
C LEU A 69 6.83 -3.22 -0.60
N SER A 70 8.08 -3.23 -0.14
CA SER A 70 8.70 -2.11 0.55
C SER A 70 8.79 -0.86 -0.35
N LEU A 71 9.29 -1.03 -1.58
CA LEU A 71 9.34 0.06 -2.57
C LEU A 71 7.96 0.62 -2.88
N LEU A 72 6.96 -0.25 -3.07
CA LEU A 72 5.58 0.17 -3.28
C LEU A 72 5.04 0.95 -2.08
N GLY A 73 5.33 0.52 -0.85
CA GLY A 73 4.95 1.24 0.36
C GLY A 73 5.50 2.66 0.39
N VAL A 74 6.77 2.87 0.02
CA VAL A 74 7.37 4.20 -0.06
C VAL A 74 6.67 5.07 -1.11
N VAL A 75 6.49 4.55 -2.32
CA VAL A 75 5.80 5.26 -3.42
C VAL A 75 4.37 5.62 -3.02
N ASP A 76 3.70 4.71 -2.34
CA ASP A 76 2.33 4.85 -1.87
C ASP A 76 2.18 5.96 -0.82
N VAL A 77 3.12 6.06 0.13
CA VAL A 77 3.20 7.15 1.10
C VAL A 77 3.37 8.50 0.40
N VAL A 78 4.32 8.59 -0.55
CA VAL A 78 4.58 9.83 -1.29
C VAL A 78 3.34 10.29 -2.05
N ILE A 79 2.67 9.39 -2.77
CA ILE A 79 1.44 9.72 -3.52
C ILE A 79 0.31 10.13 -2.59
N THR A 80 0.18 9.47 -1.44
CA THR A 80 -0.86 9.80 -0.46
C THR A 80 -0.64 11.21 0.12
N ILE A 81 0.61 11.56 0.44
CA ILE A 81 0.96 12.92 0.88
C ILE A 81 0.68 13.93 -0.23
N MET A 82 1.05 13.65 -1.48
CA MET A 82 0.75 14.53 -2.61
C MET A 82 -0.77 14.73 -2.80
N LEU A 83 -1.58 13.68 -2.60
CA LEU A 83 -3.03 13.77 -2.62
C LEU A 83 -3.58 14.57 -1.43
N ALA A 84 -3.05 14.37 -0.22
CA ALA A 84 -3.42 15.15 0.96
C ALA A 84 -3.13 16.65 0.75
N VAL A 85 -1.96 16.99 0.21
CA VAL A 85 -1.59 18.39 -0.11
C VAL A 85 -2.53 18.99 -1.17
N GLN A 86 -2.98 18.21 -2.15
CA GLN A 86 -3.93 18.72 -3.15
C GLN A 86 -5.35 18.83 -2.62
N THR A 87 -5.82 17.84 -1.88
CA THR A 87 -7.14 17.85 -1.23
C THR A 87 -7.24 18.87 -0.10
N SER A 88 -6.12 19.34 0.45
CA SER A 88 -6.10 20.49 1.36
C SER A 88 -6.64 21.77 0.72
N LYS A 89 -6.69 21.86 -0.62
CA LYS A 89 -7.27 22.99 -1.36
C LYS A 89 -8.78 22.84 -1.59
N PHE A 90 -9.36 21.71 -1.23
CA PHE A 90 -10.80 21.54 -1.25
C PHE A 90 -11.49 22.33 -0.14
N GLU A 91 -12.75 22.66 -0.39
CA GLU A 91 -13.62 23.32 0.57
C GLU A 91 -13.86 22.41 1.78
N SER A 92 -14.13 21.13 1.53
CA SER A 92 -14.19 20.10 2.57
C SER A 92 -12.80 19.49 2.82
N LYS A 93 -12.33 19.52 4.07
CA LYS A 93 -11.07 18.87 4.49
C LYS A 93 -11.20 17.37 4.78
N VAL A 94 -12.41 16.83 4.71
CA VAL A 94 -12.69 15.42 5.01
C VAL A 94 -11.82 14.46 4.16
N PRO A 95 -11.66 14.62 2.83
CA PRO A 95 -10.83 13.70 2.04
C PRO A 95 -9.37 13.71 2.50
N MET A 96 -8.84 14.89 2.86
CA MET A 96 -7.46 15.01 3.36
C MET A 96 -7.29 14.26 4.67
N ILE A 97 -8.22 14.41 5.62
CA ILE A 97 -8.17 13.70 6.91
C ILE A 97 -8.22 12.19 6.69
N PHE A 98 -9.14 11.70 5.85
CA PHE A 98 -9.24 10.27 5.55
C PHE A 98 -7.99 9.72 4.85
N LEU A 99 -7.33 10.50 3.99
CA LEU A 99 -6.06 10.11 3.36
C LEU A 99 -4.92 10.02 4.39
N LEU A 100 -4.82 10.97 5.31
CA LEU A 100 -3.78 11.00 6.34
C LEU A 100 -3.97 9.90 7.38
N VAL A 101 -5.19 9.75 7.92
CA VAL A 101 -5.52 8.63 8.83
C VAL A 101 -5.41 7.29 8.08
N GLY A 102 -5.70 7.31 6.76
CA GLY A 102 -5.55 6.18 5.87
C GLY A 102 -4.13 5.63 5.74
N LEU A 103 -3.10 6.42 6.06
CA LEU A 103 -1.72 5.93 6.12
C LEU A 103 -1.53 4.90 7.25
N ALA A 104 -2.24 5.07 8.36
CA ALA A 104 -2.24 4.10 9.46
C ALA A 104 -3.27 2.98 9.23
N VAL A 105 -4.42 3.32 8.63
CA VAL A 105 -5.53 2.39 8.42
C VAL A 105 -5.86 2.30 6.93
N GLY A 106 -5.33 1.27 6.25
CA GLY A 106 -5.42 1.15 4.78
C GLY A 106 -6.85 1.24 4.20
N VAL A 107 -7.87 0.77 4.93
CA VAL A 107 -9.28 0.86 4.48
C VAL A 107 -9.77 2.32 4.41
N LEU A 108 -9.38 3.17 5.37
CA LEU A 108 -9.76 4.59 5.40
C LEU A 108 -9.14 5.36 4.24
N LYS A 109 -7.95 4.93 3.79
CA LYS A 109 -7.32 5.50 2.62
C LYS A 109 -8.18 5.35 1.37
N ILE A 110 -8.77 4.17 1.16
CA ILE A 110 -9.65 3.92 0.01
C ILE A 110 -10.79 4.92 0.00
N VAL A 111 -11.43 5.12 1.17
CA VAL A 111 -12.51 6.10 1.34
C VAL A 111 -12.03 7.51 1.00
N GLY A 112 -10.85 7.92 1.50
CA GLY A 112 -10.24 9.21 1.19
C GLY A 112 -9.97 9.42 -0.30
N VAL A 113 -9.45 8.40 -0.99
CA VAL A 113 -9.19 8.44 -2.44
C VAL A 113 -10.49 8.52 -3.24
N VAL A 114 -11.52 7.75 -2.88
CA VAL A 114 -12.84 7.79 -3.52
C VAL A 114 -13.49 9.15 -3.34
N MET A 115 -13.49 9.71 -2.13
CA MET A 115 -14.01 11.06 -1.87
C MET A 115 -13.25 12.11 -2.69
N THR A 116 -11.93 11.97 -2.83
CA THR A 116 -11.09 12.83 -3.67
C THR A 116 -11.53 12.79 -5.14
N LEU A 117 -11.78 11.59 -5.69
CA LEU A 117 -12.28 11.43 -7.05
C LEU A 117 -13.65 12.06 -7.26
N VAL A 118 -14.57 11.89 -6.30
CA VAL A 118 -15.90 12.50 -6.35
C VAL A 118 -15.81 14.02 -6.36
N GLN A 119 -14.98 14.62 -5.50
CA GLN A 119 -14.80 16.07 -5.46
C GLN A 119 -14.13 16.61 -6.73
N CYS A 120 -13.12 15.93 -7.26
CA CYS A 120 -12.53 16.28 -8.55
C CYS A 120 -13.58 16.25 -9.68
N ASN A 121 -14.46 15.24 -9.71
CA ASN A 121 -15.48 15.13 -10.74
C ASN A 121 -16.56 16.23 -10.62
N LYS A 122 -16.93 16.61 -9.39
CA LYS A 122 -17.84 17.74 -9.15
C LYS A 122 -17.24 19.06 -9.66
N GLN A 123 -15.96 19.31 -9.42
CA GLN A 123 -15.28 20.54 -9.86
C GLN A 123 -15.14 20.60 -11.39
N LEU A 124 -14.78 19.49 -12.04
CA LEU A 124 -14.74 19.40 -13.51
C LEU A 124 -16.10 19.70 -14.16
N LYS A 125 -17.19 19.16 -13.61
CA LYS A 125 -18.55 19.44 -14.10
C LYS A 125 -18.98 20.90 -13.89
N ALA A 126 -18.42 21.56 -12.88
CA ALA A 126 -18.67 22.97 -12.60
C ALA A 126 -17.78 23.93 -13.42
N GLY A 127 -16.91 23.41 -14.30
CA GLY A 127 -15.98 24.22 -15.08
C GLY A 127 -14.86 24.88 -14.25
N LYS A 128 -14.57 24.33 -13.06
CA LYS A 128 -13.53 24.82 -12.13
C LYS A 128 -12.29 23.93 -12.12
#